data_AF-A0A210PKA4-F1
#
_entry.id   AF-A0A210PKA4-F1
#
_cell.length_a   1.000
_cell.length_b   1.000
_cell.length_c   1.000
_cell.angle_alpha   90.00
_cell.angle_beta   90.00
_cell.angle_gamma   90.00
#
_symmetry.space_group_name_H-M   'P 1'
#
loop_
_entity.id
_entity.type
_entity.pdbx_description
1 polymer ?
#
loop_
_entity_poly.entity_id
_entity_poly.type
_entity_poly.pdbx_seq_one_letter_code
_entity_poly.pdbx_strand_id
1 'polypeptide(L)'
;MKTITLSPALAVNGSVKCEKGIRIDSDHPTFVYGNNRQQSHTSMDEFLSIPRRELGNLYYVITGKKRPQLLVVGLYANTSLNITVRATSGASYQNESYLSGQTLYETMKEYDTIQIVSEKRHNDFTGTEIKSSKPVSVFSGSQFSESSHLAEQIPTVAKWGEHHVTAPPADEFLYNTTIVAAFPNTLLNFSCLDGSEKLLTLAEAGSFLNMRPSNVTCLISSTRPVLVSIAIYSYTADTSMTIIQPMKRVLGDLMFLAPENVYCLNLVVVTYCNSSLTLDKESLGTMKIDGDSGICIGRASIGTGIHTIRSSGHAFFISGYIHGTKNINSIAFPLVPNCDEVSIFLF
;
A
#
# COMPACT_ATOMS: atom_id res chain seq x y z
N MET A 1 7.95 -21.79 4.54
CA MET A 1 8.46 -20.50 4.04
C MET A 1 9.67 -20.78 3.15
N LYS A 2 9.80 -20.11 2.01
CA LYS A 2 10.97 -20.23 1.12
C LYS A 2 11.46 -18.83 0.78
N THR A 3 12.74 -18.55 1.00
CA THR A 3 13.38 -17.27 0.68
C THR A 3 14.16 -17.41 -0.61
N ILE A 4 14.00 -16.46 -1.53
CA ILE A 4 14.74 -16.39 -2.79
C ILE A 4 15.48 -15.07 -2.83
N THR A 5 16.81 -15.12 -2.93
CA THR A 5 17.64 -13.93 -3.12
C THR A 5 17.81 -13.66 -4.61
N LEU A 6 17.48 -12.45 -5.02
CA LEU A 6 17.62 -12.01 -6.41
C LEU A 6 18.96 -11.32 -6.66
N SER A 7 19.41 -11.36 -7.90
CA SER A 7 20.61 -10.65 -8.33
C SER A 7 20.37 -9.12 -8.27
N PRO A 8 21.29 -8.33 -7.70
CA PRO A 8 21.22 -6.87 -7.76
C PRO A 8 21.16 -6.29 -9.18
N ALA A 9 21.58 -7.07 -10.19
CA ALA A 9 21.48 -6.67 -11.60
C ALA A 9 20.02 -6.51 -12.07
N LEU A 10 19.06 -7.12 -11.38
CA LEU A 10 17.62 -6.99 -11.66
C LEU A 10 17.04 -5.67 -11.13
N ALA A 11 17.80 -4.89 -10.36
CA ALA A 11 17.31 -3.60 -9.89
C ALA A 11 17.17 -2.58 -11.01
N VAL A 12 16.03 -1.88 -11.05
CA VAL A 12 15.79 -0.78 -11.97
C VAL A 12 16.31 0.51 -11.33
N ASN A 13 17.07 1.30 -12.09
CA ASN A 13 17.64 2.55 -11.58
C ASN A 13 17.51 3.66 -12.62
N GLY A 14 16.97 4.80 -12.18
CA GLY A 14 16.76 5.99 -12.99
C GLY A 14 15.45 5.99 -13.77
N SER A 15 15.22 7.07 -14.51
CA SER A 15 14.00 7.21 -15.31
C SER A 15 14.13 6.56 -16.69
N VAL A 16 14.04 5.23 -16.71
CA VAL A 16 14.38 4.38 -17.87
C VAL A 16 13.32 3.33 -18.15
N LYS A 17 13.39 2.76 -19.36
CA LYS A 17 12.71 1.52 -19.74
C LYS A 17 13.73 0.39 -19.88
N CYS A 18 13.47 -0.76 -19.27
CA CYS A 18 14.30 -1.95 -19.39
C CYS A 18 13.50 -3.24 -19.19
N GLU A 19 14.09 -4.39 -19.45
CA GLU A 19 13.43 -5.70 -19.29
C GLU A 19 13.91 -6.36 -17.99
N LYS A 20 13.26 -6.03 -16.88
CA LYS A 20 13.62 -6.50 -15.53
C LYS A 20 12.45 -7.00 -14.70
N GLY A 21 11.29 -7.20 -15.34
CA GLY A 21 10.15 -7.79 -14.68
C GLY A 21 10.45 -9.23 -14.22
N ILE A 22 9.96 -9.58 -13.04
CA ILE A 22 10.07 -10.92 -12.47
C ILE A 22 8.69 -11.54 -12.41
N ARG A 23 8.60 -12.82 -12.77
CA ARG A 23 7.38 -13.61 -12.58
C ARG A 23 7.70 -14.74 -11.62
N ILE A 24 6.81 -14.90 -10.64
CA ILE A 24 6.80 -16.04 -9.74
C ILE A 24 5.51 -16.78 -10.05
N ASP A 25 5.62 -18.09 -10.22
CA ASP A 25 4.51 -19.01 -10.41
C ASP A 25 4.52 -20.00 -9.26
N SER A 26 3.33 -20.37 -8.79
CA SER A 26 3.13 -21.38 -7.75
C SER A 26 1.90 -22.20 -8.11
N ASP A 27 1.99 -23.51 -7.90
CA ASP A 27 0.89 -24.47 -8.00
C ASP A 27 0.00 -24.49 -6.75
N HIS A 28 0.36 -23.72 -5.72
CA HIS A 28 -0.37 -23.57 -4.48
C HIS A 28 -0.67 -22.09 -4.17
N PRO A 29 -1.79 -21.79 -3.47
CA PRO A 29 -2.03 -20.46 -2.91
C PRO A 29 -0.83 -20.01 -2.08
N THR A 30 -0.22 -18.89 -2.45
CA THR A 30 1.07 -18.46 -1.90
C THR A 30 1.05 -16.96 -1.70
N PHE A 31 1.43 -16.47 -0.51
CA PHE A 31 1.73 -15.06 -0.32
C PHE A 31 3.20 -14.82 -0.64
N VAL A 32 3.51 -13.70 -1.30
CA VAL A 32 4.89 -13.30 -1.49
C VAL A 32 5.12 -11.87 -1.06
N TYR A 33 6.13 -11.74 -0.22
CA TYR A 33 6.59 -10.50 0.37
C TYR A 33 7.87 -10.11 -0.33
N GLY A 34 7.89 -8.89 -0.86
CA GLY A 34 9.09 -8.31 -1.42
C GLY A 34 9.88 -7.60 -0.35
N ASN A 35 11.20 -7.83 -0.32
CA ASN A 35 12.12 -7.11 0.55
C ASN A 35 13.07 -6.32 -0.33
N ASN A 36 12.86 -5.00 -0.38
CA ASN A 36 13.75 -4.09 -1.08
C ASN A 36 14.77 -3.54 -0.08
N ARG A 37 16.00 -4.05 -0.14
CA ARG A 37 17.09 -3.65 0.76
C ARG A 37 18.16 -2.90 0.01
N GLN A 38 18.39 -1.65 0.40
CA GLN A 38 19.48 -0.86 -0.15
C GLN A 38 20.76 -1.16 0.64
N GLN A 39 21.68 -1.94 0.03
CA GLN A 39 22.93 -2.38 0.68
C GLN A 39 23.78 -1.23 1.24
N SER A 40 23.74 -0.05 0.62
CA SER A 40 24.59 1.09 0.98
C SER A 40 24.11 1.91 2.18
N HIS A 41 22.85 1.78 2.61
CA HIS A 41 22.24 2.71 3.59
C HIS A 41 21.58 2.02 4.78
N THR A 42 21.68 0.69 4.93
CA THR A 42 20.97 -0.09 5.96
C THR A 42 19.45 0.11 6.00
N SER A 43 18.89 0.79 4.99
CA SER A 43 17.46 1.02 4.80
C SER A 43 16.83 -0.14 4.04
N MET A 44 15.62 -0.48 4.45
CA MET A 44 14.84 -1.59 3.94
C MET A 44 13.37 -1.19 3.94
N ASP A 45 12.67 -1.53 2.87
CA ASP A 45 11.22 -1.48 2.85
C ASP A 45 10.69 -2.79 2.29
N GLU A 46 9.50 -3.17 2.72
CA GLU A 46 8.88 -4.43 2.36
C GLU A 46 7.47 -4.19 1.86
N PHE A 47 7.05 -4.95 0.86
CA PHE A 47 5.69 -4.85 0.32
C PHE A 47 5.04 -6.23 0.19
N LEU A 48 3.71 -6.28 0.31
CA LEU A 48 2.95 -7.48 -0.05
C LEU A 48 2.63 -7.44 -1.55
N SER A 49 2.92 -8.53 -2.25
CA SER A 49 2.74 -8.57 -3.68
C SER A 49 1.31 -8.93 -4.09
N ILE A 50 0.81 -8.25 -5.12
CA ILE A 50 -0.53 -8.43 -5.67
C ILE A 50 -0.51 -9.48 -6.79
N PRO A 51 -1.33 -10.54 -6.69
CA PRO A 51 -1.58 -11.53 -7.73
C PRO A 51 -1.83 -10.97 -9.12
N ARG A 52 -1.33 -11.67 -10.15
CA ARG A 52 -1.56 -11.29 -11.55
C ARG A 52 -3.04 -11.14 -11.89
N ARG A 53 -3.88 -12.01 -11.33
CA ARG A 53 -5.35 -12.01 -11.52
C ARG A 53 -6.04 -10.81 -10.86
N GLU A 54 -5.39 -10.19 -9.89
CA GLU A 54 -5.89 -9.06 -9.12
C GLU A 54 -5.39 -7.71 -9.66
N LEU A 55 -4.48 -7.72 -10.65
CA LEU A 55 -4.00 -6.53 -11.36
C LEU A 55 -5.03 -6.05 -12.40
N GLY A 56 -4.93 -4.78 -12.76
CA GLY A 56 -5.84 -4.10 -13.66
C GLY A 56 -5.14 -3.04 -14.50
N ASN A 57 -5.92 -2.06 -14.95
CA ASN A 57 -5.51 -1.16 -16.04
C ASN A 57 -5.55 0.33 -15.67
N LEU A 58 -5.94 0.65 -14.43
CA LEU A 58 -6.03 2.02 -13.94
C LEU A 58 -5.51 2.11 -12.51
N TYR A 59 -4.59 3.04 -12.27
CA TYR A 59 -3.93 3.25 -11.00
C TYR A 59 -3.69 4.74 -10.78
N TYR A 60 -3.61 5.12 -9.50
CA TYR A 60 -2.99 6.37 -9.09
C TYR A 60 -1.94 6.06 -8.03
N VAL A 61 -0.77 6.67 -8.15
CA VAL A 61 0.36 6.41 -7.26
C VAL A 61 0.27 7.23 -5.97
N ILE A 62 0.91 6.74 -4.91
CA ILE A 62 1.16 7.47 -3.66
C ILE A 62 2.68 7.48 -3.43
N THR A 63 3.23 8.67 -3.17
CA THR A 63 4.68 8.81 -2.94
C THR A 63 4.97 9.62 -1.69
N GLY A 64 6.12 9.38 -1.06
CA GLY A 64 6.67 10.30 -0.07
C GLY A 64 7.11 11.62 -0.72
N LYS A 65 7.27 12.66 0.10
CA LYS A 65 7.55 14.05 -0.34
C LYS A 65 8.99 14.31 -0.83
N LYS A 66 9.82 13.27 -0.87
CA LYS A 66 11.27 13.38 -1.05
C LYS A 66 11.80 12.34 -2.02
N ARG A 67 12.15 12.79 -3.23
CA ARG A 67 12.55 11.94 -4.36
C ARG A 67 11.52 10.84 -4.66
N PRO A 68 10.28 11.22 -5.04
CA PRO A 68 9.25 10.28 -5.41
C PRO A 68 9.69 9.40 -6.58
N GLN A 69 9.17 8.19 -6.60
CA GLN A 69 9.40 7.22 -7.67
C GLN A 69 8.14 6.40 -7.94
N LEU A 70 7.98 5.99 -9.19
CA LEU A 70 7.01 5.01 -9.62
C LEU A 70 7.65 4.00 -10.57
N LEU A 71 7.10 2.81 -10.62
CA LEU A 71 7.49 1.74 -11.52
C LEU A 71 6.24 1.09 -12.10
N VAL A 72 6.24 0.85 -13.40
CA VAL A 72 5.22 0.06 -14.10
C VAL A 72 5.88 -1.16 -14.70
N VAL A 73 5.25 -2.33 -14.57
CA VAL A 73 5.72 -3.59 -15.16
C VAL A 73 4.67 -4.18 -16.10
N GLY A 74 5.10 -4.51 -17.31
CA GLY A 74 4.28 -5.07 -18.36
C GLY A 74 4.11 -6.58 -18.22
N LEU A 75 2.87 -7.05 -18.39
CA LEU A 75 2.52 -8.47 -18.30
C LEU A 75 2.27 -9.12 -19.67
N TYR A 76 2.09 -8.30 -20.70
CA TYR A 76 1.67 -8.74 -22.02
C TYR A 76 2.30 -7.88 -23.10
N ALA A 77 2.59 -8.49 -24.25
CA ALA A 77 2.99 -7.78 -25.46
C ALA A 77 1.92 -6.77 -25.93
N ASN A 78 2.38 -5.70 -26.57
CA ASN A 78 1.54 -4.66 -27.17
C ASN A 78 0.56 -4.03 -26.16
N THR A 79 1.05 -3.76 -24.95
CA THR A 79 0.29 -3.05 -23.92
C THR A 79 0.57 -1.55 -24.07
N SER A 80 -0.40 -0.79 -24.57
CA SER A 80 -0.30 0.68 -24.56
C SER A 80 -0.36 1.20 -23.12
N LEU A 81 0.53 2.11 -22.76
CA LEU A 81 0.64 2.73 -21.45
C LEU A 81 0.58 4.25 -21.58
N ASN A 82 -0.28 4.86 -20.78
CA ASN A 82 -0.41 6.32 -20.66
C ASN A 82 -0.15 6.68 -19.19
N ILE A 83 0.84 7.53 -18.93
CA ILE A 83 1.14 8.05 -17.60
C ILE A 83 0.89 9.55 -17.60
N THR A 84 -0.23 9.98 -16.99
CA THR A 84 -0.57 11.41 -16.87
C THR A 84 0.03 11.95 -15.57
N VAL A 85 1.12 12.71 -15.71
CA VAL A 85 1.95 13.17 -14.60
C VAL A 85 1.17 14.14 -13.70
N ARG A 86 1.16 13.88 -12.40
CA ARG A 86 0.83 14.87 -11.36
C ARG A 86 2.06 15.03 -10.50
N ALA A 87 2.74 16.18 -10.63
CA ALA A 87 4.01 16.42 -9.95
C ALA A 87 4.13 17.88 -9.52
N THR A 88 4.60 18.12 -8.29
CA THR A 88 4.82 19.49 -7.80
C THR A 88 6.00 20.19 -8.49
N SER A 89 6.97 19.43 -9.02
CA SER A 89 8.15 19.96 -9.71
C SER A 89 8.42 19.30 -11.07
N GLY A 90 7.41 18.69 -11.69
CA GLY A 90 7.53 17.92 -12.93
C GLY A 90 8.21 16.56 -12.74
N ALA A 91 8.26 15.78 -13.81
CA ALA A 91 8.94 14.50 -13.92
C ALA A 91 9.85 14.49 -15.15
N SER A 92 10.86 13.62 -15.16
CA SER A 92 11.72 13.43 -16.33
C SER A 92 11.81 11.95 -16.66
N TYR A 93 11.77 11.63 -17.96
CA TYR A 93 11.88 10.27 -18.48
C TYR A 93 12.57 10.30 -19.84
N GLN A 94 13.61 9.47 -20.01
CA GLN A 94 14.40 9.38 -21.25
C GLN A 94 14.81 10.74 -21.85
N ASN A 95 15.32 11.65 -21.01
CA ASN A 95 15.73 13.03 -21.36
C ASN A 95 14.59 13.99 -21.75
N GLU A 96 13.33 13.57 -21.67
CA GLU A 96 12.18 14.46 -21.80
C GLU A 96 11.66 14.88 -20.43
N SER A 97 11.09 16.09 -20.37
CA SER A 97 10.49 16.64 -19.16
C SER A 97 8.98 16.74 -19.32
N TYR A 98 8.27 16.33 -18.28
CA TYR A 98 6.82 16.29 -18.20
C TYR A 98 6.35 17.14 -17.02
N LEU A 99 5.60 18.20 -17.32
CA LEU A 99 4.89 19.02 -16.34
C LEU A 99 3.62 18.32 -15.86
N SER A 100 3.07 18.79 -14.75
CA SER A 100 1.78 18.30 -14.26
C SER A 100 0.70 18.46 -15.32
N GLY A 101 -0.10 17.41 -15.53
CA GLY A 101 -1.14 17.32 -16.55
C GLY A 101 -0.66 16.79 -17.91
N GLN A 102 0.66 16.69 -18.15
CA GLN A 102 1.17 16.10 -19.39
C GLN A 102 1.20 14.57 -19.31
N THR A 103 1.00 13.92 -20.46
CA THR A 103 0.94 12.46 -20.56
C THR A 103 2.14 11.92 -21.31
N LEU A 104 2.84 10.98 -20.69
CA LEU A 104 3.85 10.12 -21.32
C LEU A 104 3.15 8.90 -21.94
N TYR A 105 3.56 8.54 -23.15
CA TYR A 105 3.01 7.41 -23.89
C TYR A 105 4.08 6.37 -24.18
N GLU A 106 3.78 5.11 -23.88
CA GLU A 106 4.69 3.98 -24.08
C GLU A 106 3.94 2.75 -24.58
N THR A 107 4.69 1.81 -25.16
CA THR A 107 4.16 0.46 -25.47
C THR A 107 5.03 -0.58 -24.79
N MET A 108 4.43 -1.39 -23.93
CA MET A 108 5.12 -2.39 -23.13
C MET A 108 4.98 -3.79 -23.70
N LYS A 109 6.01 -4.60 -23.48
CA LYS A 109 6.02 -6.06 -23.60
C LYS A 109 5.92 -6.72 -22.23
N GLU A 110 5.80 -8.04 -22.21
CA GLU A 110 5.98 -8.81 -20.97
C GLU A 110 7.40 -8.57 -20.44
N TYR A 111 7.53 -8.36 -19.13
CA TYR A 111 8.77 -8.05 -18.41
C TYR A 111 9.38 -6.66 -18.67
N ASP A 112 8.83 -5.87 -19.60
CA ASP A 112 9.18 -4.46 -19.70
C ASP A 112 8.87 -3.77 -18.38
N THR A 113 9.79 -2.93 -17.94
CA THR A 113 9.71 -2.11 -16.74
C THR A 113 9.97 -0.68 -17.12
N ILE A 114 9.14 0.24 -16.65
CA ILE A 114 9.29 1.69 -16.82
C ILE A 114 9.38 2.27 -15.43
N GLN A 115 10.52 2.86 -15.10
CA GLN A 115 10.70 3.61 -13.87
C GLN A 115 10.71 5.10 -14.18
N ILE A 116 10.09 5.89 -13.31
CA ILE A 116 10.22 7.35 -13.30
C ILE A 116 10.62 7.74 -11.89
N VAL A 117 11.76 8.42 -11.76
CA VAL A 117 12.28 8.93 -10.50
C VAL A 117 12.41 10.44 -10.55
N SER A 118 12.32 11.08 -9.39
CA SER A 118 12.65 12.51 -9.25
C SER A 118 14.00 12.67 -8.55
N GLU A 119 14.95 13.32 -9.22
CA GLU A 119 16.22 13.73 -8.59
C GLU A 119 16.00 14.89 -7.60
N LYS A 120 14.91 15.66 -7.77
CA LYS A 120 14.54 16.77 -6.90
C LYS A 120 14.11 16.27 -5.51
N ARG A 121 14.71 16.85 -4.48
CA ARG A 121 14.45 16.52 -3.07
C ARG A 121 13.04 16.90 -2.61
N HIS A 122 12.42 17.91 -3.21
CA HIS A 122 11.07 18.35 -2.85
C HIS A 122 10.18 18.20 -4.08
N ASN A 123 9.65 16.99 -4.25
CA ASN A 123 8.73 16.66 -5.32
C ASN A 123 7.73 15.63 -4.78
N ASP A 124 6.58 15.50 -5.42
CA ASP A 124 5.53 14.57 -5.02
C ASP A 124 4.81 14.11 -6.27
N PHE A 125 4.80 12.79 -6.52
CA PHE A 125 4.11 12.19 -7.67
C PHE A 125 2.71 11.69 -7.31
N THR A 126 2.25 11.87 -6.06
CA THR A 126 0.95 11.39 -5.58
C THR A 126 -0.16 11.87 -6.51
N GLY A 127 -1.00 10.93 -6.93
CA GLY A 127 -2.09 11.18 -7.86
C GLY A 127 -1.71 11.23 -9.34
N THR A 128 -0.48 10.86 -9.71
CA THR A 128 -0.13 10.55 -11.11
C THR A 128 -0.97 9.36 -11.56
N GLU A 129 -1.69 9.53 -12.68
CA GLU A 129 -2.54 8.49 -13.25
C GLU A 129 -1.73 7.57 -14.15
N ILE A 130 -1.95 6.27 -14.02
CA ILE A 130 -1.39 5.26 -14.92
C ILE A 130 -2.54 4.47 -15.50
N LYS A 131 -2.68 4.54 -16.83
CA LYS A 131 -3.71 3.84 -17.59
C LYS A 131 -3.11 2.96 -18.66
N SER A 132 -3.59 1.73 -18.79
CA SER A 132 -3.11 0.78 -19.78
C SER A 132 -4.24 0.09 -20.54
N SER A 133 -3.93 -0.48 -21.72
CA SER A 133 -4.90 -1.29 -22.47
C SER A 133 -5.01 -2.74 -21.98
N LYS A 134 -4.01 -3.23 -21.24
CA LYS A 134 -3.95 -4.56 -20.62
C LYS A 134 -3.40 -4.47 -19.20
N PRO A 135 -3.61 -5.48 -18.33
CA PRO A 135 -3.16 -5.40 -16.95
C PRO A 135 -1.66 -5.15 -16.83
N VAL A 136 -1.28 -4.27 -15.91
CA VAL A 136 0.10 -3.95 -15.54
C VAL A 136 0.29 -4.06 -14.04
N SER A 137 1.53 -4.22 -13.57
CA SER A 137 1.85 -4.04 -12.14
C SER A 137 2.35 -2.63 -11.91
N VAL A 138 1.88 -1.96 -10.86
CA VAL A 138 2.30 -0.60 -10.51
C VAL A 138 2.85 -0.59 -9.09
N PHE A 139 3.95 0.10 -8.91
CA PHE A 139 4.57 0.35 -7.62
C PHE A 139 4.87 1.83 -7.48
N SER A 140 4.88 2.33 -6.25
CA SER A 140 5.31 3.69 -5.98
C SER A 140 5.88 3.86 -4.59
N GLY A 141 6.60 4.96 -4.42
CA GLY A 141 7.17 5.33 -3.14
C GLY A 141 8.16 6.48 -3.31
N SER A 142 9.26 6.45 -2.56
CA SER A 142 10.21 7.56 -2.55
C SER A 142 11.58 7.13 -2.05
N GLN A 143 12.67 7.63 -2.61
CA GLN A 143 14.02 7.23 -2.20
C GLN A 143 14.41 7.73 -0.79
N PHE A 144 13.80 8.82 -0.30
CA PHE A 144 14.20 9.44 0.98
C PHE A 144 13.01 9.95 1.81
N SER A 145 12.10 9.10 2.30
CA SER A 145 11.18 9.50 3.36
C SER A 145 11.88 9.44 4.72
N GLU A 146 12.28 10.59 5.26
CA GLU A 146 12.90 10.69 6.59
C GLU A 146 14.04 9.69 6.86
N SER A 147 14.90 9.45 5.87
CA SER A 147 16.10 8.57 5.87
C SER A 147 15.94 7.15 5.30
N SER A 148 14.72 6.76 4.88
CA SER A 148 14.45 5.46 4.23
C SER A 148 13.94 5.59 2.80
N HIS A 149 14.10 4.54 1.99
CA HIS A 149 13.29 4.39 0.78
C HIS A 149 11.92 3.79 1.11
N LEU A 150 10.92 4.17 0.33
CA LEU A 150 9.57 3.61 0.35
C LEU A 150 9.30 2.90 -0.98
N ALA A 151 8.66 1.73 -0.94
CA ALA A 151 8.25 0.96 -2.10
C ALA A 151 7.04 0.09 -1.75
N GLU A 152 5.86 0.44 -2.28
CA GLU A 152 4.63 -0.32 -2.14
C GLU A 152 4.07 -0.71 -3.52
N GLN A 153 3.47 -1.90 -3.62
CA GLN A 153 2.69 -2.28 -4.81
C GLN A 153 1.29 -1.66 -4.71
N ILE A 154 0.91 -0.90 -5.72
CA ILE A 154 -0.33 -0.14 -5.72
C ILE A 154 -1.47 -0.99 -6.28
N PRO A 155 -2.59 -1.15 -5.55
CA PRO A 155 -3.76 -1.84 -6.08
C PRO A 155 -4.45 -1.01 -7.17
N THR A 156 -5.00 -1.69 -8.17
CA THR A 156 -5.79 -1.03 -9.22
C THR A 156 -7.04 -0.38 -8.63
N VAL A 157 -7.52 0.71 -9.27
CA VAL A 157 -8.75 1.43 -8.86
C VAL A 157 -9.95 0.50 -8.68
N ALA A 158 -10.05 -0.59 -9.45
CA ALA A 158 -11.12 -1.58 -9.31
C ALA A 158 -11.14 -2.33 -7.96
N LYS A 159 -10.07 -2.23 -7.16
CA LYS A 159 -9.94 -2.85 -5.83
C LYS A 159 -10.06 -1.85 -4.68
N TRP A 160 -10.25 -0.56 -4.99
CA TRP A 160 -10.46 0.49 -4.00
C TRP A 160 -11.88 0.41 -3.43
N GLY A 161 -12.12 1.04 -2.28
CA GLY A 161 -13.45 1.05 -1.65
C GLY A 161 -13.82 2.39 -1.05
N GLU A 162 -14.97 2.43 -0.38
CA GLU A 162 -15.58 3.67 0.11
C GLU A 162 -15.52 3.78 1.64
N HIS A 163 -15.25 2.69 2.34
CA HIS A 163 -15.19 2.66 3.81
C HIS A 163 -13.83 2.12 4.27
N HIS A 164 -13.09 2.99 4.96
CA HIS A 164 -11.78 2.69 5.51
C HIS A 164 -11.74 3.14 6.96
N VAL A 165 -10.86 2.51 7.75
CA VAL A 165 -10.57 2.98 9.11
C VAL A 165 -9.07 3.13 9.23
N THR A 166 -8.64 4.33 9.59
CA THR A 166 -7.24 4.58 9.95
C THR A 166 -7.12 4.54 11.45
N ALA A 167 -6.52 3.48 11.97
CA ALA A 167 -6.21 3.33 13.38
C ALA A 167 -4.72 3.65 13.61
N PRO A 168 -4.36 4.36 14.70
CA PRO A 168 -2.98 4.60 15.05
C PRO A 168 -2.21 3.28 15.25
N PRO A 169 -0.93 3.25 14.82
CA PRO A 169 -0.02 2.16 15.17
C PRO A 169 0.16 2.10 16.70
N ALA A 170 0.47 0.91 17.22
CA ALA A 170 0.82 0.70 18.63
C ALA A 170 2.21 1.29 18.98
N ASP A 171 2.58 1.28 20.26
CA ASP A 171 3.93 1.56 20.78
C ASP A 171 4.55 2.91 20.38
N GLU A 172 3.77 4.00 20.50
CA GLU A 172 4.22 5.39 20.28
C GLU A 172 4.71 5.72 18.86
N PHE A 173 4.43 4.86 17.88
CA PHE A 173 4.65 5.19 16.48
C PHE A 173 3.77 6.37 16.04
N LEU A 174 4.34 7.18 15.16
CA LEU A 174 3.63 8.25 14.48
C LEU A 174 3.23 7.76 13.09
N TYR A 175 2.20 8.39 12.53
CA TYR A 175 1.80 8.09 11.17
C TYR A 175 1.21 9.30 10.45
N ASN A 176 1.32 9.28 9.12
CA ASN A 176 0.59 10.17 8.23
C ASN A 176 -0.31 9.33 7.33
N THR A 177 -1.50 9.85 7.06
CA THR A 177 -2.46 9.24 6.12
C THR A 177 -2.46 10.02 4.82
N THR A 178 -2.39 9.31 3.70
CA THR A 178 -2.62 9.87 2.37
C THR A 178 -3.85 9.21 1.75
N ILE A 179 -4.79 10.03 1.27
CA ILE A 179 -6.02 9.58 0.63
C ILE A 179 -6.07 10.12 -0.78
N VAL A 180 -6.21 9.26 -1.79
CA VAL A 180 -6.30 9.65 -3.21
C VAL A 180 -7.68 9.31 -3.76
N ALA A 181 -8.31 10.25 -4.48
CA ALA A 181 -9.56 10.00 -5.18
C ALA A 181 -9.32 9.51 -6.61
N ALA A 182 -9.99 8.43 -7.01
CA ALA A 182 -9.96 7.97 -8.40
C ALA A 182 -10.92 8.76 -9.30
N PHE A 183 -11.88 9.48 -8.70
CA PHE A 183 -12.96 10.15 -9.40
C PHE A 183 -13.11 11.59 -8.91
N PRO A 184 -13.50 12.52 -9.79
CA PRO A 184 -13.76 13.90 -9.38
C PRO A 184 -14.95 13.98 -8.42
N ASN A 185 -15.02 15.08 -7.68
CA ASN A 185 -16.08 15.37 -6.72
C ASN A 185 -16.31 14.24 -5.71
N THR A 186 -15.23 13.65 -5.21
CA THR A 186 -15.29 12.62 -4.16
C THR A 186 -15.35 13.29 -2.79
N LEU A 187 -16.48 13.11 -2.10
CA LEU A 187 -16.69 13.66 -0.76
C LEU A 187 -16.14 12.66 0.27
N LEU A 188 -15.30 13.13 1.18
CA LEU A 188 -14.75 12.39 2.32
C LEU A 188 -15.43 12.86 3.61
N ASN A 189 -15.95 11.92 4.38
CA ASN A 189 -16.50 12.13 5.71
C ASN A 189 -15.67 11.36 6.74
N PHE A 190 -15.18 12.06 7.76
CA PHE A 190 -14.37 11.52 8.85
C PHE A 190 -15.19 11.54 10.13
N SER A 191 -15.19 10.42 10.86
CA SER A 191 -15.74 10.30 12.22
C SER A 191 -14.70 9.63 13.11
N CYS A 192 -14.18 10.35 14.10
CA CYS A 192 -13.04 9.93 14.91
C CYS A 192 -13.41 9.66 16.38
N LEU A 193 -12.59 8.84 17.07
CA LEU A 193 -12.77 8.46 18.47
C LEU A 193 -12.66 9.62 19.47
N ASP A 194 -12.06 10.74 19.09
CA ASP A 194 -12.01 11.95 19.91
C ASP A 194 -13.26 12.85 19.72
N GLY A 195 -14.25 12.37 18.97
CA GLY A 195 -15.44 13.12 18.58
C GLY A 195 -15.20 14.11 17.45
N SER A 196 -14.00 14.18 16.88
CA SER A 196 -13.74 15.06 15.74
C SER A 196 -14.41 14.53 14.47
N GLU A 197 -15.02 15.46 13.73
CA GLU A 197 -15.63 15.21 12.44
C GLU A 197 -15.03 16.15 11.40
N LYS A 198 -14.90 15.65 10.17
CA LYS A 198 -14.42 16.46 9.05
C LYS A 198 -15.12 16.07 7.77
N LEU A 199 -15.49 17.07 6.98
CA LEU A 199 -16.05 16.89 5.65
C LEU A 199 -15.15 17.62 4.65
N LEU A 200 -14.72 16.94 3.58
CA LEU A 200 -13.83 17.49 2.56
C LEU A 200 -14.18 16.93 1.18
N THR A 201 -14.12 17.75 0.14
CA THR A 201 -14.26 17.29 -1.25
C THR A 201 -12.92 17.25 -1.96
N LEU A 202 -12.59 16.11 -2.56
CA LEU A 202 -11.52 15.93 -3.53
C LEU A 202 -12.11 16.20 -4.93
N ALA A 203 -11.79 17.38 -5.49
CA ALA A 203 -12.46 17.92 -6.68
C ALA A 203 -12.12 17.18 -7.97
N GLU A 204 -10.90 16.67 -8.11
CA GLU A 204 -10.39 16.04 -9.33
C GLU A 204 -10.00 14.58 -9.11
N ALA A 205 -10.01 13.78 -10.18
CA ALA A 205 -9.33 12.49 -10.16
C ALA A 205 -7.81 12.69 -9.95
N GLY A 206 -7.23 11.82 -9.14
CA GLY A 206 -5.85 11.95 -8.67
C GLY A 206 -5.63 13.07 -7.65
N SER A 207 -6.64 13.88 -7.30
CA SER A 207 -6.48 14.81 -6.16
C SER A 207 -6.43 14.02 -4.85
N PHE A 208 -5.73 14.55 -3.86
CA PHE A 208 -5.41 13.82 -2.64
C PHE A 208 -5.39 14.71 -1.41
N LEU A 209 -5.60 14.08 -0.25
CA LEU A 209 -5.46 14.68 1.06
C LEU A 209 -4.28 14.01 1.79
N ASN A 210 -3.34 14.82 2.25
CA ASN A 210 -2.38 14.41 3.27
C ASN A 210 -2.88 14.87 4.63
N MET A 211 -3.00 13.94 5.56
CA MET A 211 -3.43 14.20 6.93
C MET A 211 -2.38 13.67 7.88
N ARG A 212 -2.05 14.47 8.89
CA ARG A 212 -1.37 13.97 10.09
C ARG A 212 -2.46 13.79 11.15
N PRO A 213 -3.08 12.60 11.25
CA PRO A 213 -4.13 12.38 12.24
C PRO A 213 -3.62 12.65 13.65
N SER A 214 -4.53 13.03 14.55
CA SER A 214 -4.30 13.38 15.96
C SER A 214 -3.84 12.18 16.83
N ASN A 215 -3.21 11.15 16.25
CA ASN A 215 -3.07 9.83 16.88
C ASN A 215 -4.41 9.25 17.36
N VAL A 216 -5.49 9.55 16.62
CA VAL A 216 -6.85 9.07 16.91
C VAL A 216 -7.31 8.15 15.78
N THR A 217 -8.10 7.14 16.11
CA THR A 217 -8.73 6.29 15.10
C THR A 217 -9.91 7.00 14.46
N CYS A 218 -9.98 6.97 13.13
CA CYS A 218 -11.06 7.57 12.37
C CYS A 218 -11.66 6.59 11.36
N LEU A 219 -13.00 6.56 11.29
CA LEU A 219 -13.74 6.05 10.15
C LEU A 219 -13.70 7.09 9.04
N ILE A 220 -13.34 6.64 7.84
CA ILE A 220 -13.31 7.44 6.62
C ILE A 220 -14.32 6.82 5.67
N SER A 221 -15.41 7.53 5.41
CA SER A 221 -16.40 7.16 4.40
C SER A 221 -16.32 8.10 3.21
N SER A 222 -16.48 7.59 2.00
CA SER A 222 -16.44 8.40 0.79
C SER A 222 -17.59 8.11 -0.17
N THR A 223 -17.97 9.08 -0.98
CA THR A 223 -19.05 8.91 -1.98
C THR A 223 -18.62 8.14 -3.23
N ARG A 224 -17.31 7.92 -3.39
CA ARG A 224 -16.69 7.15 -4.47
C ARG A 224 -15.43 6.45 -3.95
N PRO A 225 -14.94 5.39 -4.63
CA PRO A 225 -13.76 4.66 -4.19
C PRO A 225 -12.50 5.52 -4.06
N VAL A 226 -11.76 5.34 -2.97
CA VAL A 226 -10.50 6.02 -2.66
C VAL A 226 -9.41 5.01 -2.29
N LEU A 227 -8.16 5.40 -2.51
CA LEU A 227 -6.99 4.70 -1.97
C LEU A 227 -6.56 5.37 -0.68
N VAL A 228 -6.40 4.59 0.39
CA VAL A 228 -5.89 5.08 1.67
C VAL A 228 -4.55 4.40 1.95
N SER A 229 -3.52 5.20 2.19
CA SER A 229 -2.20 4.73 2.62
C SER A 229 -1.87 5.35 3.97
N ILE A 230 -1.14 4.61 4.80
CA ILE A 230 -0.49 5.14 5.99
C ILE A 230 1.03 5.00 5.86
N ALA A 231 1.74 6.06 6.20
CA ALA A 231 3.18 6.04 6.39
C ALA A 231 3.48 6.04 7.89
N ILE A 232 4.07 4.97 8.39
CA ILE A 232 4.36 4.73 9.81
C ILE A 232 5.85 5.01 10.07
N TYR A 233 6.16 5.78 11.10
CA TYR A 233 7.53 6.18 11.44
C TYR A 233 7.68 6.41 12.95
N SER A 234 8.90 6.34 13.46
CA SER A 234 9.22 6.72 14.83
C SER A 234 10.45 7.63 14.87
N TYR A 235 10.84 8.10 16.06
CA TYR A 235 12.08 8.87 16.21
C TYR A 235 13.36 8.03 16.08
N THR A 236 13.23 6.71 16.21
CA THR A 236 14.34 5.75 16.28
C THR A 236 14.37 4.76 15.12
N ALA A 237 13.33 4.75 14.29
CA ALA A 237 13.21 3.88 13.13
C ALA A 237 12.74 4.65 11.88
N ASP A 238 13.20 4.17 10.74
CA ASP A 238 12.88 4.62 9.40
C ASP A 238 11.38 4.56 9.09
N THR A 239 10.93 5.24 8.03
CA THR A 239 9.51 5.21 7.62
C THR A 239 9.21 3.93 6.85
N SER A 240 8.06 3.31 7.13
CA SER A 240 7.42 2.27 6.30
C SER A 240 6.08 2.78 5.77
N MET A 241 5.59 2.21 4.69
CA MET A 241 4.28 2.57 4.12
C MET A 241 3.45 1.31 3.91
N THR A 242 2.14 1.40 4.13
CA THR A 242 1.22 0.32 3.79
C THR A 242 -0.11 0.87 3.31
N ILE A 243 -0.76 0.15 2.40
CA ILE A 243 -2.13 0.44 1.98
C ILE A 243 -3.12 -0.03 3.05
N ILE A 244 -4.09 0.81 3.40
CA ILE A 244 -5.26 0.40 4.19
C ILE A 244 -6.30 -0.13 3.21
N GLN A 245 -6.55 -1.44 3.27
CA GLN A 245 -7.58 -2.06 2.44
C GLN A 245 -8.97 -1.55 2.87
N PRO A 246 -9.94 -1.47 1.94
CA PRO A 246 -11.33 -1.35 2.36
C PRO A 246 -11.73 -2.60 3.15
N MET A 247 -12.78 -2.51 3.98
CA MET A 247 -13.31 -3.70 4.67
C MET A 247 -13.72 -4.76 3.65
N LYS A 248 -13.08 -5.93 3.69
CA LYS A 248 -13.32 -7.04 2.77
C LYS A 248 -13.97 -8.21 3.50
N ARG A 249 -14.91 -8.86 2.84
CA ARG A 249 -15.53 -10.10 3.33
C ARG A 249 -14.57 -11.27 3.17
N VAL A 250 -14.35 -12.01 4.24
CA VAL A 250 -13.58 -13.25 4.30
C VAL A 250 -14.54 -14.41 4.51
N LEU A 251 -14.33 -15.50 3.77
CA LEU A 251 -14.99 -16.79 3.97
C LEU A 251 -13.97 -17.75 4.59
N GLY A 252 -14.27 -18.31 5.76
CA GLY A 252 -13.34 -19.20 6.47
C GLY A 252 -12.20 -18.46 7.16
N ASP A 253 -10.96 -18.86 6.87
CA ASP A 253 -9.77 -18.41 7.60
C ASP A 253 -9.02 -17.30 6.84
N LEU A 254 -8.64 -16.24 7.54
CA LEU A 254 -7.66 -15.26 7.06
C LEU A 254 -6.28 -15.66 7.57
N MET A 255 -5.39 -16.07 6.67
CA MET A 255 -3.98 -16.34 7.01
C MET A 255 -3.11 -15.16 6.60
N PHE A 256 -2.12 -14.84 7.42
CA PHE A 256 -1.08 -13.87 7.08
C PHE A 256 0.27 -14.27 7.66
N LEU A 257 1.35 -13.79 7.04
CA LEU A 257 2.69 -14.01 7.53
C LEU A 257 3.20 -12.81 8.31
N ALA A 258 3.63 -13.05 9.54
CA ALA A 258 4.46 -12.16 10.32
C ALA A 258 5.94 -12.41 9.98
N PRO A 259 6.69 -11.39 9.49
CA PRO A 259 8.07 -11.56 9.03
C PRO A 259 9.03 -11.96 10.17
N GLU A 260 10.12 -12.63 9.80
CA GLU A 260 11.16 -13.07 10.73
C GLU A 260 12.20 -11.98 11.04
N ASN A 261 12.91 -12.17 12.17
CA ASN A 261 14.00 -11.30 12.65
C ASN A 261 13.56 -9.85 12.94
N VAL A 262 12.43 -9.72 13.64
CA VAL A 262 11.80 -8.47 14.05
C VAL A 262 11.83 -8.36 15.57
N TYR A 263 11.89 -7.14 16.11
CA TYR A 263 11.89 -6.90 17.56
C TYR A 263 10.49 -6.88 18.15
N CYS A 264 9.56 -6.24 17.45
CA CYS A 264 8.16 -6.19 17.81
C CYS A 264 7.30 -6.23 16.55
N LEU A 265 6.14 -6.87 16.66
CA LEU A 265 5.09 -6.84 15.66
C LEU A 265 3.76 -6.63 16.35
N ASN A 266 2.99 -5.71 15.79
CA ASN A 266 1.67 -5.35 16.25
C ASN A 266 0.69 -5.51 15.09
N LEU A 267 -0.40 -6.20 15.39
CA LEU A 267 -1.55 -6.37 14.54
C LEU A 267 -2.58 -5.30 14.88
N VAL A 268 -3.11 -4.63 13.86
CA VAL A 268 -4.27 -3.75 13.97
C VAL A 268 -5.35 -4.28 13.03
N VAL A 269 -6.51 -4.64 13.57
CA VAL A 269 -7.66 -5.13 12.79
C VAL A 269 -8.86 -4.20 12.94
N VAL A 270 -9.68 -4.15 11.91
CA VAL A 270 -10.93 -3.42 11.86
C VAL A 270 -12.00 -4.38 11.34
N THR A 271 -13.11 -4.49 12.06
CA THR A 271 -14.20 -5.44 11.77
C THR A 271 -15.54 -4.84 12.20
N TYR A 272 -16.66 -5.51 11.93
CA TYR A 272 -17.94 -5.16 12.57
C TYR A 272 -17.99 -5.65 14.02
N CYS A 273 -18.61 -4.87 14.90
CA CYS A 273 -18.69 -5.15 16.33
C CYS A 273 -19.47 -6.42 16.70
N ASN A 274 -20.28 -6.95 15.79
CA ASN A 274 -20.96 -8.23 15.95
C ASN A 274 -20.07 -9.44 15.57
N SER A 275 -18.85 -9.20 15.07
CA SER A 275 -17.92 -10.26 14.70
C SER A 275 -17.12 -10.68 15.93
N SER A 276 -17.18 -11.97 16.28
CA SER A 276 -16.33 -12.56 17.31
C SER A 276 -15.11 -13.17 16.64
N LEU A 277 -13.97 -12.46 16.70
CA LEU A 277 -12.74 -12.87 16.06
C LEU A 277 -11.82 -13.61 17.03
N THR A 278 -11.08 -14.59 16.51
CA THR A 278 -9.96 -15.22 17.20
C THR A 278 -8.68 -15.05 16.41
N LEU A 279 -7.56 -14.80 17.08
CA LEU A 279 -6.21 -14.87 16.54
C LEU A 279 -5.53 -16.12 17.11
N ASP A 280 -5.14 -17.05 16.24
CA ASP A 280 -4.50 -18.33 16.63
C ASP A 280 -5.26 -19.10 17.72
N LYS A 281 -6.60 -19.11 17.58
CA LYS A 281 -7.58 -19.73 18.50
C LYS A 281 -7.83 -18.98 19.80
N GLU A 282 -7.08 -17.92 20.09
CA GLU A 282 -7.33 -17.04 21.23
C GLU A 282 -8.26 -15.90 20.84
N SER A 283 -9.11 -15.45 21.76
CA SER A 283 -10.05 -14.36 21.51
C SER A 283 -9.31 -13.05 21.18
N LEU A 284 -9.65 -12.41 20.06
CA LEU A 284 -9.12 -11.10 19.68
C LEU A 284 -10.07 -10.02 20.18
N GLY A 285 -9.72 -9.37 21.29
CA GLY A 285 -10.51 -8.29 21.87
C GLY A 285 -10.67 -7.11 20.90
N THR A 286 -11.89 -6.57 20.80
CA THR A 286 -12.19 -5.40 19.96
C THR A 286 -12.92 -4.30 20.72
N MET A 287 -12.64 -3.04 20.40
CA MET A 287 -13.32 -1.87 20.93
C MET A 287 -14.15 -1.16 19.85
N LYS A 288 -15.32 -0.63 20.20
CA LYS A 288 -16.19 0.11 19.27
C LYS A 288 -15.59 1.46 18.91
N ILE A 289 -15.73 1.88 17.65
CA ILE A 289 -15.53 3.27 17.24
C ILE A 289 -16.80 4.06 17.59
N ASP A 290 -16.64 5.15 18.34
CA ASP A 290 -17.72 6.07 18.70
C ASP A 290 -18.57 6.49 17.49
N GLY A 291 -19.86 6.68 17.75
CA GLY A 291 -20.90 6.86 16.73
C GLY A 291 -21.68 5.57 16.41
N ASP A 292 -22.51 5.66 15.36
CA ASP A 292 -23.40 4.56 14.92
C ASP A 292 -22.82 3.72 13.76
N SER A 293 -21.49 3.66 13.67
CA SER A 293 -20.81 2.97 12.55
C SER A 293 -20.94 1.44 12.59
N GLY A 294 -21.16 0.87 13.79
CA GLY A 294 -21.10 -0.59 14.00
C GLY A 294 -19.70 -1.19 13.80
N ILE A 295 -18.65 -0.36 13.68
CA ILE A 295 -17.28 -0.79 13.43
C ILE A 295 -16.49 -0.86 14.75
N CYS A 296 -15.68 -1.90 14.85
CA CYS A 296 -14.83 -2.20 15.99
C CYS A 296 -13.37 -2.42 15.56
N ILE A 297 -12.42 -2.09 16.43
CA ILE A 297 -10.98 -2.22 16.21
C ILE A 297 -10.41 -3.20 17.21
N GLY A 298 -9.58 -4.13 16.76
CA GLY A 298 -8.77 -5.01 17.61
C GLY A 298 -7.29 -4.70 17.47
N ARG A 299 -6.53 -4.94 18.53
CA ARG A 299 -5.06 -4.85 18.53
C ARG A 299 -4.47 -6.04 19.26
N ALA A 300 -3.34 -6.55 18.77
CA ALA A 300 -2.59 -7.61 19.43
C ALA A 300 -1.11 -7.50 19.09
N SER A 301 -0.24 -7.78 20.06
CA SER A 301 1.17 -8.08 19.77
C SER A 301 1.27 -9.52 19.26
N ILE A 302 2.05 -9.74 18.21
CA ILE A 302 2.15 -11.04 17.54
C ILE A 302 3.60 -11.51 17.45
N GLY A 303 3.79 -12.83 17.41
CA GLY A 303 5.08 -13.46 17.13
C GLY A 303 5.44 -13.41 15.64
N THR A 304 6.55 -14.04 15.28
CA THR A 304 6.91 -14.30 13.87
C THR A 304 6.26 -15.59 13.40
N GLY A 305 6.03 -15.71 12.08
CA GLY A 305 5.47 -16.92 11.47
C GLY A 305 4.06 -16.73 10.92
N ILE A 306 3.36 -17.83 10.68
CA ILE A 306 2.03 -17.81 10.06
C ILE A 306 0.98 -17.71 11.16
N HIS A 307 0.11 -16.71 11.05
CA HIS A 307 -1.00 -16.46 11.95
C HIS A 307 -2.33 -16.66 11.23
N THR A 308 -3.37 -17.02 11.98
CA THR A 308 -4.72 -17.21 11.45
C THR A 308 -5.73 -16.40 12.24
N ILE A 309 -6.50 -15.57 11.54
CA ILE A 309 -7.70 -14.92 12.07
C ILE A 309 -8.93 -15.71 11.61
N ARG A 310 -9.81 -16.03 12.56
CA ARG A 310 -11.10 -16.68 12.31
C ARG A 310 -12.23 -15.90 12.94
N SER A 311 -13.44 -16.13 12.45
CA SER A 311 -14.68 -15.74 13.11
C SER A 311 -15.48 -16.98 13.49
N SER A 312 -16.25 -16.90 14.57
CA SER A 312 -17.25 -17.93 14.91
C SER A 312 -18.36 -18.04 13.85
N GLY A 313 -18.61 -16.95 13.10
CA GLY A 313 -19.45 -16.97 11.92
C GLY A 313 -18.70 -17.46 10.68
N HIS A 314 -19.38 -18.18 9.79
CA HIS A 314 -18.82 -18.69 8.51
C HIS A 314 -18.25 -17.59 7.59
N ALA A 315 -18.53 -16.32 7.86
CA ALA A 315 -17.95 -15.18 7.18
C ALA A 315 -17.81 -13.99 8.13
N PHE A 316 -16.84 -13.12 7.86
CA PHE A 316 -16.65 -11.85 8.58
C PHE A 316 -16.09 -10.79 7.63
N PHE A 317 -16.17 -9.52 8.01
CA PHE A 317 -15.54 -8.43 7.27
C PHE A 317 -14.33 -7.94 8.04
N ILE A 318 -13.21 -7.77 7.36
CA ILE A 318 -11.97 -7.33 7.99
C ILE A 318 -11.19 -6.39 7.08
N SER A 319 -10.53 -5.43 7.71
CA SER A 319 -9.39 -4.71 7.19
C SER A 319 -8.35 -4.61 8.30
N GLY A 320 -7.15 -4.16 7.98
CA GLY A 320 -6.10 -3.95 8.96
C GLY A 320 -4.74 -4.01 8.34
N TYR A 321 -3.75 -3.99 9.21
CA TYR A 321 -2.35 -4.06 8.84
C TYR A 321 -1.55 -4.64 10.01
N ILE A 322 -0.37 -5.15 9.69
CA ILE A 322 0.67 -5.44 10.67
C ILE A 322 1.73 -4.34 10.56
N HIS A 323 2.31 -3.95 11.69
CA HIS A 323 3.45 -3.03 11.72
C HIS A 323 4.42 -3.40 12.82
N GLY A 324 5.67 -2.96 12.72
CA GLY A 324 6.69 -3.26 13.71
C GLY A 324 8.05 -2.74 13.33
N THR A 325 9.09 -3.29 13.97
CA THR A 325 10.48 -2.90 13.68
C THR A 325 11.43 -4.08 13.56
N LYS A 326 12.47 -3.84 12.76
CA LYS A 326 13.63 -4.70 12.57
C LYS A 326 14.88 -3.82 12.62
N ASN A 327 15.53 -3.77 13.78
CA ASN A 327 16.56 -2.75 14.03
C ASN A 327 15.99 -1.35 13.85
N ILE A 328 16.69 -0.53 13.08
CA ILE A 328 16.30 0.84 12.77
C ILE A 328 15.27 0.90 11.63
N ASN A 329 14.81 -0.23 11.10
CA ASN A 329 13.84 -0.25 10.00
C ASN A 329 12.43 -0.50 10.54
N SER A 330 11.48 0.35 10.20
CA SER A 330 10.06 0.04 10.37
C SER A 330 9.59 -0.90 9.25
N ILE A 331 8.59 -1.71 9.54
CA ILE A 331 7.93 -2.60 8.58
C ILE A 331 6.42 -2.45 8.71
N ALA A 332 5.71 -2.55 7.60
CA ALA A 332 4.25 -2.52 7.59
C ALA A 332 3.71 -3.36 6.43
N PHE A 333 2.61 -4.08 6.64
CA PHE A 333 1.94 -4.83 5.57
C PHE A 333 0.42 -4.77 5.71
N PRO A 334 -0.32 -4.72 4.59
CA PRO A 334 -1.77 -4.82 4.63
C PRO A 334 -2.21 -6.23 5.02
N LEU A 335 -3.32 -6.34 5.73
CA LEU A 335 -4.04 -7.61 5.84
C LEU A 335 -4.87 -7.80 4.56
N VAL A 336 -4.41 -8.72 3.70
CA VAL A 336 -5.12 -9.04 2.46
C VAL A 336 -5.69 -10.46 2.57
N PRO A 337 -7.03 -10.63 2.43
CA PRO A 337 -7.64 -11.94 2.36
C PRO A 337 -7.05 -12.79 1.24
N ASN A 338 -6.79 -14.07 1.54
CA ASN A 338 -6.19 -15.10 0.67
C ASN A 338 -6.41 -14.80 -0.82
N CYS A 339 -5.30 -14.63 -1.54
CA CYS A 339 -5.35 -14.59 -2.98
C CYS A 339 -4.58 -15.76 -3.56
N ASP A 340 -5.21 -16.45 -4.51
CA ASP A 340 -4.59 -17.50 -5.29
C ASP A 340 -3.72 -16.89 -6.40
N GLU A 341 -2.54 -17.48 -6.63
CA GLU A 341 -1.56 -17.15 -7.70
C GLU A 341 -0.89 -15.76 -7.62
N VAL A 342 0.24 -15.65 -6.90
CA VAL A 342 1.00 -14.39 -6.82
C VAL A 342 2.09 -14.31 -7.89
N SER A 343 2.08 -13.23 -8.69
CA SER A 343 3.24 -12.81 -9.49
C SER A 343 3.84 -11.57 -8.85
N ILE A 344 5.16 -11.55 -8.67
CA ILE A 344 5.88 -10.49 -7.97
C ILE A 344 6.93 -9.95 -8.89
N PHE A 345 6.91 -8.64 -9.05
CA PHE A 345 7.99 -7.89 -9.67
C PHE A 345 8.78 -7.22 -8.54
N LEU A 346 9.98 -7.73 -8.25
CA LEU A 346 10.86 -7.17 -7.22
C LEU A 346 11.79 -6.11 -7.83
N PHE A 347 12.11 -5.12 -7.00
CA PHE A 347 13.01 -4.00 -7.26
C PHE A 347 14.47 -4.28 -6.93
#